data_AF-A0A7Y5FYP3-F1
#
_entry.id   AF-A0A7Y5FYP3-F1
#
_cell.length_a   1.000
_cell.length_b   1.000
_cell.length_c   1.000
_cell.angle_alpha   90.00
_cell.angle_beta   90.00
_cell.angle_gamma   90.00
#
_symmetry.space_group_name_H-M   'P 1'
#
loop_
_entity.id
_entity.type
_entity.pdbx_description
1 polymer ?
#
loop_
_entity_poly.entity_id
_entity_poly.type
_entity_poly.pdbx_seq_one_letter_code
_entity_poly.pdbx_strand_id
1 'polypeptide(L)'
;MKIGNGIFLLLSVALINGCATRKEIVSFKNDSAYLRARVDSLHVEQRRLRHTFEQFQAQTEKNANALIRLHAETQVQLNQLIERVQALDDRLVDMGNRFSSSPAQWRPASSLTPADANASAPADTSQAGLLPGALRLYDLAYRDLVRGHFGLARQGFMQYLRLLPEGEVAAFQHLLDIYPTSSQAPKALFKLADCQLALGNSTGGKKSLEALAARFPLTPEARLAQARLQEIK
;
A
#
# COMPACT_ATOMS: atom_id res chain seq x y z
N MET A 1 -34.10 104.10 2.07
CA MET A 1 -32.89 103.27 2.31
C MET A 1 -33.30 102.06 3.15
N LYS A 2 -32.88 100.83 2.78
CA LYS A 2 -33.10 99.50 3.45
C LYS A 2 -33.94 98.47 2.65
N ILE A 3 -33.48 98.07 1.45
CA ILE A 3 -33.88 96.80 0.79
C ILE A 3 -32.67 95.82 0.70
N GLY A 4 -31.49 96.22 1.20
CA GLY A 4 -30.23 95.49 0.99
C GLY A 4 -29.99 94.24 1.83
N ASN A 5 -30.60 94.09 3.02
CA ASN A 5 -30.19 93.02 3.95
C ASN A 5 -30.88 91.67 3.74
N GLY A 6 -32.10 91.61 3.19
CA GLY A 6 -32.83 90.35 3.02
C GLY A 6 -32.35 89.53 1.81
N ILE A 7 -32.00 90.19 0.72
CA ILE A 7 -31.52 89.56 -0.51
C ILE A 7 -30.14 88.92 -0.32
N PHE A 8 -29.26 89.54 0.47
CA PHE A 8 -27.94 88.99 0.78
C PHE A 8 -28.00 87.73 1.66
N LEU A 9 -29.05 87.61 2.48
CA LEU A 9 -29.26 86.48 3.39
C LEU A 9 -29.93 85.28 2.67
N LEU A 10 -30.82 85.54 1.72
CA LEU A 10 -31.40 84.51 0.86
C LEU A 10 -30.42 83.97 -0.19
N LEU A 11 -29.57 84.83 -0.76
CA LEU A 11 -28.54 84.40 -1.72
C LEU A 11 -27.49 83.52 -1.06
N SER A 12 -27.05 83.85 0.16
CA SER A 12 -26.04 83.08 0.90
C SER A 12 -26.55 81.69 1.32
N VAL A 13 -27.81 81.55 1.74
CA VAL A 13 -28.41 80.25 2.10
C VAL A 13 -28.57 79.32 0.89
N ALA A 14 -28.85 79.85 -0.31
CA ALA A 14 -28.95 79.05 -1.53
C ALA A 14 -27.59 78.50 -1.99
N LEU A 15 -26.52 79.28 -1.85
CA LEU A 15 -25.16 78.86 -2.22
C LEU A 15 -24.60 77.79 -1.28
N ILE A 16 -24.92 77.83 0.02
CA ILE A 16 -24.43 76.84 0.98
C ILE A 16 -25.13 75.48 0.80
N ASN A 17 -26.44 75.46 0.53
CA ASN A 17 -27.20 74.23 0.28
C ASN A 17 -26.88 73.56 -1.08
N GLY A 18 -26.43 74.32 -2.08
CA GLY A 18 -26.05 73.80 -3.39
C GLY A 18 -24.73 73.03 -3.43
N CYS A 19 -23.81 73.29 -2.48
CA CYS A 19 -22.51 72.60 -2.43
C CYS A 19 -22.58 71.21 -1.78
N ALA A 20 -23.42 71.04 -0.75
CA ALA A 20 -23.59 69.76 -0.07
C ALA A 20 -24.26 68.71 -0.98
N THR A 21 -25.35 69.11 -1.64
CA THR A 21 -26.10 68.25 -2.58
C THR A 21 -25.29 67.87 -3.82
N ARG A 22 -24.44 68.77 -4.35
CA ARG A 22 -23.56 68.46 -5.48
C ARG A 22 -22.52 67.38 -5.13
N LYS A 23 -21.98 67.38 -3.92
CA LYS A 23 -21.00 66.39 -3.46
C LYS A 23 -21.66 65.01 -3.29
N GLU A 24 -22.86 64.95 -2.72
CA GLU A 24 -23.64 63.72 -2.56
C GLU A 24 -24.10 63.10 -3.89
N ILE A 25 -24.51 63.93 -4.87
CA ILE A 25 -24.87 63.45 -6.20
C ILE A 25 -23.66 62.85 -6.92
N VAL A 26 -22.47 63.44 -6.73
CA VAL A 26 -21.23 62.92 -7.31
C VAL A 26 -20.79 61.63 -6.61
N SER A 27 -20.89 61.53 -5.28
CA SER A 27 -20.58 60.28 -4.56
C SER A 27 -21.54 59.17 -4.96
N PHE A 28 -22.85 59.44 -5.06
CA PHE A 28 -23.83 58.46 -5.51
C PHE A 28 -23.57 57.95 -6.94
N LYS A 29 -23.18 58.83 -7.86
CA LYS A 29 -22.78 58.41 -9.22
C LYS A 29 -21.56 57.50 -9.20
N ASN A 30 -20.55 57.83 -8.39
CA ASN A 30 -19.35 57.01 -8.23
C ASN A 30 -19.68 55.65 -7.59
N ASP A 31 -20.54 55.61 -6.57
CA ASP A 31 -20.99 54.37 -5.93
C ASP A 31 -21.78 53.48 -6.91
N SER A 32 -22.64 54.09 -7.74
CA SER A 32 -23.37 53.38 -8.78
C SER A 32 -22.45 52.81 -9.88
N ALA A 33 -21.37 53.51 -10.21
CA ALA A 33 -20.37 53.03 -11.16
C ALA A 33 -19.55 51.89 -10.56
N TYR A 34 -19.19 51.99 -9.28
CA TYR A 34 -18.50 50.95 -8.52
C TYR A 34 -19.33 49.67 -8.40
N LEU A 35 -20.62 49.78 -8.05
CA LEU A 35 -21.51 48.63 -7.95
C LEU A 35 -21.71 47.94 -9.31
N ARG A 36 -21.86 48.71 -10.39
CA ARG A 36 -21.92 48.14 -11.76
C ARG A 36 -20.64 47.39 -12.10
N ALA A 37 -19.48 47.99 -11.86
CA ALA A 37 -18.18 47.35 -12.09
C ALA A 37 -18.03 46.05 -11.26
N ARG A 38 -18.54 46.02 -10.03
CA ARG A 38 -18.50 44.85 -9.16
C ARG A 38 -19.47 43.74 -9.57
N VAL A 39 -20.64 44.10 -10.11
CA VAL A 39 -21.58 43.12 -10.71
C VAL A 39 -20.99 42.56 -12.00
N ASP A 40 -20.37 43.41 -12.82
CA ASP A 40 -19.70 42.97 -14.05
C ASP A 40 -18.53 42.03 -13.73
N SER A 41 -17.72 42.34 -12.72
CA SER A 41 -16.64 41.45 -12.28
C SER A 41 -17.17 40.11 -11.78
N LEU A 42 -18.27 40.12 -11.02
CA LEU A 42 -18.91 38.89 -10.54
C LEU A 42 -19.44 38.03 -11.70
N HIS A 43 -20.05 38.66 -12.71
CA HIS A 43 -20.52 37.95 -13.91
C HIS A 43 -19.36 37.37 -14.73
N VAL A 44 -18.23 38.07 -14.82
CA VAL A 44 -17.02 37.56 -15.50
C VAL A 44 -16.45 36.36 -14.73
N GLU A 45 -16.37 36.43 -13.41
CA GLU A 45 -15.95 35.30 -12.56
C GLU A 45 -16.89 34.10 -12.70
N GLN A 46 -18.20 34.33 -12.70
CA GLN A 46 -19.19 33.26 -12.88
C GLN A 46 -19.05 32.58 -14.25
N ARG A 47 -18.83 33.35 -15.32
CA ARG A 47 -18.56 32.77 -16.66
C ARG A 47 -17.27 31.97 -16.67
N ARG A 48 -16.21 32.47 -16.02
CA ARG A 48 -14.93 31.77 -15.92
C ARG A 48 -15.09 30.44 -15.18
N LEU A 49 -15.77 30.45 -14.04
CA LEU A 49 -16.09 29.25 -13.26
C LEU A 49 -16.88 28.24 -14.08
N ARG A 50 -17.90 28.71 -14.80
CA ARG A 50 -18.71 27.85 -15.67
C ARG A 50 -17.87 27.19 -16.76
N HIS A 51 -17.02 27.96 -17.45
CA HIS A 51 -16.12 27.39 -18.45
C HIS A 51 -15.11 26.39 -17.87
N THR A 52 -14.53 26.68 -16.70
CA THR A 52 -13.63 25.72 -16.04
C THR A 52 -14.35 24.43 -15.64
N PHE A 53 -15.62 24.54 -15.24
CA PHE A 53 -16.44 23.38 -14.90
C PHE A 53 -16.80 22.56 -16.13
N GLU A 54 -17.17 23.20 -17.25
CA GLU A 54 -17.41 22.54 -18.54
C GLU A 54 -16.14 21.80 -19.03
N GLN A 55 -14.96 22.41 -18.91
CA GLN A 55 -13.69 21.77 -19.23
C GLN A 55 -13.40 20.57 -18.32
N PHE A 56 -13.64 20.73 -17.01
CA PHE A 56 -13.47 19.64 -16.06
C PHE A 56 -14.40 18.47 -16.38
N GLN A 57 -15.67 18.75 -16.67
CA GLN A 57 -16.64 17.73 -17.08
C GLN A 57 -16.20 17.00 -18.35
N ALA A 58 -15.78 17.73 -19.38
CA ALA A 58 -15.27 17.13 -20.61
C ALA A 58 -14.03 16.25 -20.35
N GLN A 59 -13.15 16.63 -19.41
CA GLN A 59 -12.01 15.80 -19.01
C GLN A 59 -12.46 14.55 -18.25
N THR A 60 -13.45 14.65 -17.36
CA THR A 60 -14.00 13.48 -16.66
C THR A 60 -14.64 12.49 -17.60
N GLU A 61 -15.36 12.95 -18.63
CA GLU A 61 -15.94 12.09 -19.64
C GLU A 61 -14.87 11.38 -20.48
N LYS A 62 -13.82 12.10 -20.89
CA LYS A 62 -12.66 11.49 -21.57
C LYS A 62 -11.99 10.42 -20.72
N ASN A 63 -11.76 10.71 -19.43
CA ASN A 63 -11.16 9.76 -18.50
C ASN A 63 -12.06 8.54 -18.28
N ALA A 64 -13.37 8.74 -18.12
CA ALA A 64 -14.35 7.66 -17.97
C ALA A 64 -14.37 6.74 -19.20
N ASN A 65 -14.38 7.33 -20.40
CA ASN A 65 -14.32 6.58 -21.65
C ASN A 65 -13.01 5.80 -21.82
N ALA A 66 -11.88 6.37 -21.37
CA ALA A 66 -10.59 5.67 -21.37
C ALA A 66 -10.60 4.47 -20.40
N LEU A 67 -11.20 4.63 -19.21
CA LEU A 67 -11.34 3.54 -18.23
C LEU A 67 -12.21 2.40 -18.78
N ILE A 68 -13.34 2.72 -19.43
CA ILE A 68 -14.20 1.70 -20.05
C ILE A 68 -13.43 0.91 -21.13
N ARG A 69 -12.67 1.60 -21.98
CA ARG A 69 -11.85 0.95 -23.02
C ARG A 69 -10.77 0.07 -22.44
N LEU A 70 -10.04 0.57 -21.44
CA LEU A 70 -9.00 -0.19 -20.77
C LEU A 70 -9.58 -1.42 -20.07
N HIS A 71 -10.74 -1.26 -19.42
CA HIS A 71 -11.43 -2.40 -18.79
C HIS A 71 -11.82 -3.46 -19.83
N ALA A 72 -12.41 -3.05 -20.95
CA ALA A 72 -12.74 -3.97 -22.05
C ALA A 72 -11.51 -4.70 -22.59
N GLU A 73 -10.39 -4.00 -22.80
CA GLU A 73 -9.13 -4.60 -23.24
C GLU A 73 -8.57 -5.60 -22.22
N THR A 74 -8.54 -5.23 -20.93
CA THR A 74 -8.09 -6.14 -19.87
C THR A 74 -8.95 -7.40 -19.79
N GLN A 75 -10.27 -7.28 -19.97
CA GLN A 75 -11.18 -8.43 -19.95
C GLN A 75 -10.90 -9.38 -21.12
N VAL A 76 -10.64 -8.84 -22.30
CA VAL A 76 -10.24 -9.63 -23.48
C VAL A 76 -8.92 -10.35 -23.22
N GLN A 77 -7.92 -9.66 -22.66
CA GLN A 77 -6.61 -10.26 -22.33
C GLN A 77 -6.74 -11.38 -21.29
N LEU A 78 -7.58 -11.21 -20.26
CA LEU A 78 -7.83 -12.24 -19.26
C LEU A 78 -8.45 -13.49 -19.88
N ASN A 79 -9.47 -13.32 -20.74
CA ASN A 79 -10.08 -14.45 -21.44
C ASN A 79 -9.07 -15.20 -22.33
N GLN A 80 -8.22 -14.47 -23.06
CA GLN A 80 -7.14 -15.07 -23.85
C GLN A 80 -6.12 -15.82 -22.98
N LEU A 81 -5.82 -15.31 -21.78
CA LEU A 81 -4.91 -15.97 -20.85
C LEU A 81 -5.51 -17.28 -20.32
N ILE A 82 -6.82 -17.26 -20.00
CA ILE A 82 -7.55 -18.46 -19.55
C ILE A 82 -7.54 -19.53 -20.66
N GLU A 83 -7.87 -19.16 -21.90
CA GLU A 83 -7.83 -20.09 -23.05
C GLU A 83 -6.42 -20.67 -23.27
N ARG A 84 -5.37 -19.86 -23.13
CA ARG A 84 -3.99 -20.33 -23.25
C ARG A 84 -3.59 -21.30 -22.14
N VAL A 85 -4.02 -21.04 -20.90
CA VAL A 85 -3.75 -21.94 -19.77
C VAL A 85 -4.49 -23.26 -19.96
N GLN A 86 -5.76 -23.22 -20.34
CA GLN A 86 -6.53 -24.43 -20.65
C GLN A 86 -5.90 -25.24 -21.79
N ALA A 87 -5.46 -24.58 -22.86
CA ALA A 87 -4.77 -25.24 -23.96
C ALA A 87 -3.41 -25.85 -23.55
N LEU A 88 -2.72 -25.27 -22.56
CA LEU A 88 -1.50 -25.85 -21.99
C LEU A 88 -1.81 -27.07 -21.11
N ASP A 89 -2.87 -27.00 -20.31
CA ASP A 89 -3.34 -28.14 -19.49
C ASP A 89 -3.76 -29.31 -20.37
N ASP A 90 -4.56 -29.08 -21.43
CA ASP A 90 -4.96 -30.12 -22.38
C ASP A 90 -3.75 -30.78 -23.06
N ARG A 91 -2.74 -29.99 -23.43
CA ARG A 91 -1.48 -30.50 -23.99
C ARG A 91 -0.70 -31.32 -22.97
N LEU A 92 -0.64 -30.90 -21.70
CA LEU A 92 0.03 -31.64 -20.63
C LEU A 92 -0.67 -32.98 -20.37
N VAL A 93 -2.00 -33.00 -20.36
CA VAL A 93 -2.80 -34.23 -20.23
C VAL A 93 -2.60 -35.15 -21.43
N ASP A 94 -2.60 -34.64 -22.66
CA ASP A 94 -2.31 -35.45 -23.86
C ASP A 94 -0.90 -36.03 -23.82
N MET A 95 0.12 -35.24 -23.44
CA MET A 95 1.48 -35.75 -23.24
C MET A 95 1.55 -36.81 -22.15
N GLY A 96 0.86 -36.60 -21.01
CA GLY A 96 0.79 -37.57 -19.92
C GLY A 96 0.12 -38.88 -20.36
N ASN A 97 -0.95 -38.79 -21.14
CA ASN A 97 -1.65 -39.95 -21.70
C ASN A 97 -0.80 -40.67 -22.75
N ARG A 98 -0.07 -39.96 -23.62
CA ARG A 98 0.88 -40.56 -24.58
C ARG A 98 2.04 -41.25 -23.88
N PHE A 99 2.55 -40.66 -22.81
CA PHE A 99 3.63 -41.22 -22.00
C PHE A 99 3.17 -42.48 -21.24
N SER A 100 1.96 -42.46 -20.68
CA SER A 100 1.40 -43.62 -19.95
C SER A 100 0.92 -44.75 -20.87
N SER A 101 0.42 -44.43 -22.07
CA SER A 101 -0.03 -45.43 -23.07
C SER A 101 1.11 -46.02 -23.91
N SER A 102 2.35 -45.50 -23.78
CA SER A 102 3.51 -46.02 -24.52
C SER A 102 4.79 -46.07 -23.66
N PRO A 103 5.01 -47.13 -22.86
CA PRO A 103 6.27 -47.34 -22.16
C PRO A 103 7.46 -47.66 -23.10
N ALA A 104 7.22 -47.84 -24.40
CA ALA A 104 8.20 -48.43 -25.32
C ALA A 104 8.73 -47.49 -26.42
N GLN A 105 8.17 -46.29 -26.61
CA GLN A 105 8.58 -45.44 -27.74
C GLN A 105 9.65 -44.40 -27.42
N TRP A 106 9.80 -43.97 -26.16
CA TRP A 106 10.91 -43.11 -25.73
C TRP A 106 11.99 -43.92 -25.04
N ARG A 107 12.69 -44.75 -25.82
CA ARG A 107 14.00 -45.27 -25.43
C ARG A 107 15.05 -44.40 -26.14
N PRO A 108 15.68 -43.40 -25.48
CA PRO A 108 17.00 -43.00 -25.95
C PRO A 108 17.84 -44.28 -25.95
N ALA A 109 18.51 -44.59 -27.06
CA ALA A 109 19.34 -45.77 -27.20
C ALA A 109 20.49 -45.69 -26.19
N SER A 110 20.26 -46.17 -24.97
CA SER A 110 21.30 -46.51 -24.02
C SER A 110 21.30 -48.03 -23.91
N SER A 111 22.40 -48.60 -24.38
CA SER A 111 22.73 -50.01 -24.26
C SER A 111 22.81 -50.43 -22.80
N LEU A 112 22.45 -51.68 -22.59
CA LEU A 112 22.39 -52.41 -21.33
C LEU A 112 23.75 -52.40 -20.60
N THR A 113 23.70 -52.25 -19.28
CA THR A 113 24.44 -53.08 -18.33
C THR A 113 23.68 -53.12 -17.00
N PRO A 114 23.36 -54.31 -16.45
CA PRO A 114 22.80 -54.47 -15.12
C PRO A 114 23.93 -54.82 -14.14
N ALA A 115 24.18 -53.99 -13.12
CA ALA A 115 24.86 -54.42 -11.91
C ALA A 115 24.82 -53.32 -10.83
N ASP A 116 24.29 -53.74 -9.68
CA ASP A 116 24.67 -53.36 -8.32
C ASP A 116 23.96 -52.21 -7.60
N ALA A 117 23.36 -52.65 -6.48
CA ALA A 117 23.27 -51.99 -5.18
C ALA A 117 22.26 -50.86 -4.99
N ASN A 118 21.05 -51.28 -4.61
CA ASN A 118 20.40 -50.92 -3.34
C ASN A 118 20.93 -49.64 -2.63
N ALA A 119 20.14 -48.56 -2.69
CA ALA A 119 20.06 -47.59 -1.62
C ALA A 119 18.64 -46.98 -1.61
N SER A 120 17.77 -47.60 -0.82
CA SER A 120 16.59 -46.93 -0.29
C SER A 120 17.01 -45.85 0.71
N ALA A 121 16.33 -44.69 0.60
CA ALA A 121 16.13 -43.63 1.60
C ALA A 121 17.19 -42.52 1.72
N PRO A 122 16.84 -41.33 2.28
CA PRO A 122 15.53 -40.70 2.50
C PRO A 122 15.45 -39.23 1.98
N ALA A 123 14.29 -38.61 2.23
CA ALA A 123 13.92 -37.20 2.04
C ALA A 123 14.99 -36.15 2.40
N ASP A 124 14.96 -35.00 1.71
CA ASP A 124 14.79 -33.70 2.40
C ASP A 124 14.51 -32.55 1.42
N THR A 125 13.23 -32.20 1.26
CA THR A 125 12.85 -30.80 1.03
C THR A 125 11.99 -30.37 2.21
N SER A 126 12.52 -30.62 3.41
CA SER A 126 11.83 -30.32 4.65
C SER A 126 12.69 -29.45 5.56
N GLN A 127 13.55 -28.57 5.06
CA GLN A 127 14.36 -27.74 5.98
C GLN A 127 15.08 -26.48 5.44
N ALA A 128 14.64 -25.87 4.34
CA ALA A 128 15.17 -24.57 3.89
C ALA A 128 14.19 -23.40 4.01
N GLY A 129 13.00 -23.62 4.58
CA GLY A 129 11.82 -22.88 4.12
C GLY A 129 10.96 -22.11 5.11
N LEU A 130 11.20 -22.11 6.44
CA LEU A 130 10.27 -21.39 7.33
C LEU A 130 10.35 -19.86 7.16
N LEU A 131 11.57 -19.36 6.94
CA LEU A 131 11.91 -17.98 6.55
C LEU A 131 11.39 -17.61 5.13
N PRO A 132 11.68 -18.42 4.09
CA PRO A 132 11.07 -18.24 2.77
C PRO A 132 9.56 -18.44 2.75
N GLY A 133 8.99 -19.20 3.70
CA GLY A 133 7.59 -19.58 3.73
C GLY A 133 6.71 -18.39 4.10
N ALA A 134 7.07 -17.67 5.17
CA ALA A 134 6.39 -16.43 5.54
C ALA A 134 6.53 -15.37 4.43
N LEU A 135 7.74 -15.16 3.91
CA LEU A 135 7.96 -14.21 2.81
C LEU A 135 7.18 -14.60 1.53
N ARG A 136 7.17 -15.89 1.17
CA ARG A 136 6.42 -16.40 0.02
C ARG A 136 4.91 -16.28 0.19
N LEU A 137 4.38 -16.42 1.41
CA LEU A 137 2.96 -16.20 1.70
C LEU A 137 2.59 -14.73 1.57
N TYR A 138 3.48 -13.81 1.97
CA TYR A 138 3.30 -12.39 1.72
C TYR A 138 3.29 -12.09 0.21
N ASP A 139 4.26 -12.60 -0.55
CA ASP A 139 4.35 -12.39 -2.00
C ASP A 139 3.12 -12.96 -2.74
N LEU A 140 2.65 -14.14 -2.32
CA LEU A 140 1.43 -14.77 -2.85
C LEU A 140 0.19 -13.91 -2.55
N ALA A 141 0.00 -13.54 -1.27
CA ALA A 141 -1.14 -12.72 -0.84
C ALA A 141 -1.14 -11.34 -1.51
N TYR A 142 0.04 -10.75 -1.71
CA TYR A 142 0.22 -9.48 -2.43
C TYR A 142 -0.19 -9.60 -3.90
N ARG A 143 0.21 -10.68 -4.58
CA ARG A 143 -0.23 -10.95 -5.95
C ARG A 143 -1.74 -11.11 -6.05
N ASP A 144 -2.36 -11.81 -5.10
CA ASP A 144 -3.81 -12.00 -5.07
C ASP A 144 -4.54 -10.68 -4.81
N LEU A 145 -3.95 -9.80 -3.99
CA LEU A 145 -4.46 -8.44 -3.76
C LEU A 145 -4.42 -7.60 -5.05
N VAL A 146 -3.30 -7.59 -5.76
CA VAL A 146 -3.15 -6.84 -7.02
C VAL A 146 -4.09 -7.39 -8.11
N ARG A 147 -4.44 -8.68 -8.06
CA ARG A 147 -5.40 -9.32 -8.96
C ARG A 147 -6.87 -9.12 -8.56
N GLY A 148 -7.16 -8.41 -7.48
CA GLY A 148 -8.52 -8.16 -6.99
C GLY A 148 -9.15 -9.33 -6.23
N HIS A 149 -8.40 -10.41 -5.95
CA HIS A 149 -8.87 -11.55 -5.17
C HIS A 149 -8.75 -11.27 -3.67
N PHE A 150 -9.54 -10.29 -3.19
CA PHE A 150 -9.46 -9.81 -1.81
C PHE A 150 -9.73 -10.91 -0.77
N GLY A 151 -10.57 -11.89 -1.09
CA GLY A 151 -10.86 -13.03 -0.21
C GLY A 151 -9.63 -13.89 0.07
N LEU A 152 -8.92 -14.30 -0.98
CA LEU A 152 -7.69 -15.10 -0.90
C LEU A 152 -6.53 -14.27 -0.33
N ALA A 153 -6.39 -13.02 -0.77
CA ALA A 153 -5.37 -12.12 -0.25
C ALA A 153 -5.47 -11.96 1.27
N ARG A 154 -6.69 -11.71 1.79
CA ARG A 154 -6.93 -11.63 3.24
C ARG A 154 -6.54 -12.92 3.95
N GLN A 155 -6.88 -14.08 3.39
CA GLN A 155 -6.53 -15.37 3.98
C GLN A 155 -5.01 -15.61 3.99
N GLY A 156 -4.32 -15.28 2.90
CA GLY A 156 -2.85 -15.35 2.79
C GLY A 156 -2.15 -14.40 3.76
N PHE A 157 -2.64 -13.17 3.90
CA PHE A 157 -2.12 -12.22 4.91
C PHE A 157 -2.41 -12.68 6.35
N MET A 158 -3.58 -13.28 6.63
CA MET A 158 -3.85 -13.87 7.95
C MET A 158 -2.94 -15.05 8.25
N GLN A 159 -2.64 -15.90 7.26
CA GLN A 159 -1.65 -16.97 7.41
C GLN A 159 -0.25 -16.40 7.62
N TYR A 160 0.14 -15.37 6.87
CA TYR A 160 1.40 -14.67 7.05
C TYR A 160 1.54 -14.14 8.49
N LEU A 161 0.52 -13.46 9.02
CA LEU A 161 0.53 -12.95 10.39
C LEU A 161 0.56 -14.07 11.45
N ARG A 162 -0.03 -15.24 11.17
CA ARG A 162 0.02 -16.40 12.05
C ARG A 162 1.38 -17.10 12.02
N LEU A 163 2.04 -17.09 10.86
CA LEU A 163 3.36 -17.68 10.66
C LEU A 163 4.49 -16.71 11.01
N LEU A 164 4.22 -15.41 11.17
CA LEU A 164 5.21 -14.45 11.66
C LEU A 164 5.92 -14.94 12.92
N PRO A 165 5.23 -15.39 14.00
CA PRO A 165 5.93 -15.85 15.18
C PRO A 165 6.80 -17.10 14.92
N GLU A 166 6.41 -18.04 14.06
CA GLU A 166 7.22 -19.23 13.71
C GLU A 166 8.37 -18.93 12.74
N GLY A 167 8.09 -18.12 11.72
CA GLY A 167 9.05 -17.68 10.72
C GLY A 167 10.09 -16.71 11.27
N GLU A 168 9.72 -15.86 12.24
CA GLU A 168 10.66 -14.99 12.95
C GLU A 168 11.62 -15.77 13.83
N VAL A 169 11.19 -16.86 14.48
CA VAL A 169 12.13 -17.73 15.23
C VAL A 169 13.19 -18.28 14.30
N ALA A 170 12.79 -18.84 13.15
CA ALA A 170 13.74 -19.32 12.14
C ALA A 170 14.61 -18.17 11.59
N ALA A 171 14.04 -16.97 11.42
CA ALA A 171 14.76 -15.77 10.98
C ALA A 171 15.88 -15.38 11.91
N PHE A 172 15.55 -15.23 13.19
CA PHE A 172 16.51 -14.83 14.18
C PHE A 172 17.54 -15.93 14.45
N GLN A 173 17.15 -17.21 14.42
CA GLN A 173 18.10 -18.33 14.51
C GLN A 173 19.14 -18.25 13.40
N HIS A 174 18.69 -18.15 12.15
CA HIS A 174 19.59 -18.04 11.01
C HIS A 174 20.46 -16.77 11.05
N LEU A 175 19.91 -15.65 11.51
CA LEU A 175 20.67 -14.40 11.70
C LEU A 175 21.78 -14.58 12.74
N LEU A 176 21.51 -15.29 13.83
CA LEU A 176 22.48 -15.56 14.89
C LEU A 176 23.55 -16.58 14.49
N ASP A 177 23.22 -17.51 13.59
CA ASP A 177 24.16 -18.46 13.02
C ASP A 177 25.14 -17.77 12.06
N ILE A 178 24.65 -16.84 11.23
CA ILE A 178 25.50 -16.11 10.27
C ILE A 178 26.26 -14.97 10.96
N TYR A 179 25.65 -14.29 11.94
CA TYR A 179 26.21 -13.09 12.59
C TYR A 179 26.25 -13.20 14.12
N PRO A 180 27.01 -14.15 14.69
CA PRO A 180 27.01 -14.45 16.13
C PRO A 180 27.60 -13.35 17.02
N THR A 181 28.46 -12.49 16.48
CA THR A 181 29.17 -11.43 17.21
C THR A 181 28.70 -10.02 16.84
N SER A 182 27.62 -9.90 16.06
CA SER A 182 27.08 -8.60 15.67
C SER A 182 26.61 -7.81 16.89
N SER A 183 26.74 -6.49 16.84
CA SER A 183 26.18 -5.58 17.86
C SER A 183 24.65 -5.71 18.00
N GLN A 184 23.98 -6.28 17.00
CA GLN A 184 22.54 -6.56 17.03
C GLN A 184 22.21 -7.98 17.54
N ALA A 185 23.20 -8.85 17.73
CA ALA A 185 23.00 -10.22 18.20
C ALA A 185 22.25 -10.28 19.55
N PRO A 186 22.52 -9.41 20.55
CA PRO A 186 21.76 -9.40 21.80
C PRO A 186 20.27 -9.11 21.59
N LYS A 187 19.97 -8.16 20.71
CA LYS A 187 18.60 -7.74 20.37
C LYS A 187 17.86 -8.82 19.59
N ALA A 188 18.54 -9.49 18.66
CA ALA A 188 18.00 -10.61 17.91
C ALA A 188 17.71 -11.83 18.80
N LEU A 189 18.62 -12.17 19.74
CA LEU A 189 18.42 -13.23 20.74
C LEU A 189 17.23 -12.95 21.65
N PHE A 190 17.08 -11.70 22.11
CA PHE A 190 15.93 -11.31 22.92
C PHE A 190 14.62 -11.46 22.14
N LYS A 191 14.58 -10.99 20.88
CA LYS A 191 13.40 -11.12 20.01
C LYS A 191 13.06 -12.56 19.68
N LEU A 192 14.06 -13.39 19.43
CA LEU A 192 13.89 -14.83 19.25
C LEU A 192 13.21 -15.45 20.47
N ALA A 193 13.66 -15.11 21.68
CA ALA A 193 13.07 -15.62 22.90
C ALA A 193 11.61 -15.15 23.07
N ASP A 194 11.32 -13.88 22.78
CA ASP A 194 9.94 -13.36 22.79
C ASP A 194 9.04 -14.16 21.83
N CYS A 195 9.51 -14.43 20.60
CA CYS A 195 8.75 -15.20 19.62
C CYS A 195 8.54 -16.66 20.08
N GLN A 196 9.56 -17.29 20.68
CA GLN A 196 9.43 -18.64 21.25
C GLN A 196 8.41 -18.69 22.39
N LEU A 197 8.39 -17.66 23.25
CA LEU A 197 7.40 -17.55 24.33
C LEU A 197 5.99 -17.31 23.79
N ALA A 198 5.84 -16.47 22.77
CA ALA A 198 4.57 -16.23 22.10
C ALA A 198 4.00 -17.48 21.43
N LEU A 199 4.87 -18.39 20.97
CA LEU A 199 4.49 -19.70 20.43
C LEU A 199 4.17 -20.76 21.51
N GLY A 200 4.24 -20.40 22.79
CA GLY A 200 4.05 -21.35 23.90
C GLY A 200 5.26 -22.26 24.15
N ASN A 201 6.38 -22.06 23.45
CA ASN A 201 7.63 -22.79 23.68
C ASN A 201 8.45 -22.14 24.80
N SER A 202 7.95 -22.24 26.03
CA SER A 202 8.59 -21.67 27.22
C SER A 202 9.97 -22.24 27.49
N THR A 203 10.20 -23.52 27.16
CA THR A 203 11.50 -24.17 27.32
C THR A 203 12.55 -23.59 26.37
N GLY A 204 12.18 -23.40 25.10
CA GLY A 204 13.05 -22.75 24.10
C GLY A 204 13.33 -21.30 24.47
N GLY A 205 12.28 -20.55 24.82
CA GLY A 205 12.39 -19.14 25.21
C GLY A 205 13.33 -18.94 26.40
N LYS A 206 13.21 -19.75 27.45
CA LYS A 206 14.13 -19.71 28.61
C LYS A 206 15.58 -19.95 28.21
N LYS A 207 15.86 -20.99 27.41
CA LYS A 207 17.23 -21.27 26.92
C LYS A 207 17.81 -20.10 26.14
N SER A 208 17.00 -19.45 25.30
CA SER A 208 17.43 -18.29 24.51
C SER A 208 17.74 -17.06 25.38
N LEU A 209 16.94 -16.81 26.42
CA LEU A 209 17.20 -15.75 27.41
C LEU A 209 18.44 -16.04 28.26
N GLU A 210 18.65 -17.29 28.67
CA GLU A 210 19.85 -17.72 29.40
C GLU A 210 21.10 -17.57 28.52
N ALA A 211 21.03 -17.97 27.26
CA ALA A 211 22.10 -17.79 26.29
C ALA A 211 22.43 -16.30 26.07
N LEU A 212 21.42 -15.42 26.07
CA LEU A 212 21.62 -13.97 26.01
C LEU A 212 22.38 -13.46 27.24
N ALA A 213 21.95 -13.85 28.44
CA ALA A 213 22.60 -13.44 29.68
C ALA A 213 24.04 -13.96 29.81
N ALA A 214 24.31 -15.18 29.31
CA ALA A 214 25.63 -15.79 29.34
C ALA A 214 26.59 -15.19 28.29
N ARG A 215 26.12 -14.97 27.06
CA ARG A 215 26.97 -14.47 25.95
C ARG A 215 27.14 -12.96 25.96
N PHE A 216 26.16 -12.20 26.46
CA PHE A 216 26.14 -10.74 26.41
C PHE A 216 25.83 -10.08 27.77
N PRO A 217 26.57 -10.38 28.85
CA PRO A 217 26.18 -9.96 30.21
C PRO A 217 26.16 -8.45 30.46
N LEU A 218 26.90 -7.65 29.67
CA LEU A 218 26.98 -6.19 29.85
C LEU A 218 25.92 -5.41 29.05
N THR A 219 25.05 -6.08 28.29
CA THR A 219 24.07 -5.38 27.44
C THR A 219 22.79 -5.05 28.21
N PRO A 220 22.07 -3.97 27.83
CA PRO A 220 20.77 -3.67 28.42
C PRO A 220 19.76 -4.80 28.19
N GLU A 221 19.84 -5.51 27.07
CA GLU A 221 18.98 -6.65 26.74
C GLU A 221 19.20 -7.83 27.69
N ALA A 222 20.43 -8.07 28.17
CA ALA A 222 20.69 -9.13 29.15
C ALA A 222 20.00 -8.88 30.50
N ARG A 223 19.94 -7.62 30.95
CA ARG A 223 19.18 -7.25 32.15
C ARG A 223 17.68 -7.49 31.95
N LEU A 224 17.14 -7.13 30.78
CA LEU A 224 15.74 -7.40 30.44
C LEU A 224 15.45 -8.91 30.38
N ALA A 225 16.36 -9.70 29.83
CA ALA A 225 16.21 -11.16 29.79
C ALA A 225 16.22 -11.80 31.17
N GLN A 226 17.08 -11.33 32.08
CA GLN A 226 17.08 -11.79 33.47
C GLN A 226 15.75 -11.48 34.17
N ALA A 227 15.20 -10.28 33.96
CA ALA A 227 13.88 -9.93 34.49
C ALA A 227 12.78 -10.86 33.96
N ARG A 228 12.77 -11.12 32.64
CA ARG A 228 11.82 -12.08 32.03
C ARG A 228 11.99 -13.50 32.54
N LEU A 229 13.21 -13.98 32.74
CA LEU A 229 13.46 -15.31 33.31
C LEU A 229 12.85 -15.49 34.71
N GLN A 230 12.77 -14.41 35.50
CA GLN A 230 12.12 -14.45 36.82
C GLN A 230 10.60 -14.53 36.72
N GLU A 231 9.99 -13.94 35.69
CA GLU A 231 8.54 -13.97 35.47
C GLU A 231 8.04 -15.32 34.93
N ILE A 232 8.88 -16.05 34.19
CA ILE A 232 8.52 -17.34 33.57
C ILE A 232 8.74 -18.51 34.56
N LYS A 233 8.89 -18.24 35.86
CA LYS A 233 9.13 -19.29 36.88
C LYS A 233 7.91 -20.17 37.14
#